data_AF-A0AAW9W9F7-F1
#
_entry.id   AF-A0AAW9W9F7-F1
#
_cell.length_a   1.000
_cell.length_b   1.000
_cell.length_c   1.000
_cell.angle_alpha   90.00
_cell.angle_beta   90.00
_cell.angle_gamma   90.00
#
_symmetry.space_group_name_H-M   'P 1'
#
loop_
_entity.id
_entity.type
_entity.pdbx_description
1 polymer ?
#
loop_
_entity_poly.entity_id
_entity_poly.type
_entity_poly.pdbx_seq_one_letter_code
_entity_poly.pdbx_strand_id
1 'polypeptide(L)'
;AVSMAFGYSITTSRMPVIFLQNSGLGNILDPVQSLVGQAVYNHPMLYIIGFRGGTDDAPQHSECGKVTKKLLEISQFDIYEKDYFTNALDTDIRRIIDNIK
;
A
#
# COMPACT_ATOMS: atom_id res chain seq x y z
N ALA A 1 0.82 -11.66 3.82
CA ALA A 1 0.53 -10.42 4.56
C ALA A 1 -0.95 -10.04 4.44
N VAL A 2 -1.45 -9.73 3.24
CA VAL A 2 -2.84 -9.25 3.02
C VAL A 2 -3.92 -10.19 3.57
N SER A 3 -3.89 -11.48 3.24
CA SER A 3 -4.92 -12.41 3.74
C SER A 3 -4.92 -12.57 5.25
N MET A 4 -3.75 -12.51 5.89
CA MET A 4 -3.65 -12.51 7.36
C MET A 4 -4.18 -11.20 7.96
N ALA A 5 -3.88 -10.07 7.34
CA ALA A 5 -4.40 -8.76 7.75
C ALA A 5 -5.92 -8.69 7.63
N PHE A 6 -6.50 -9.27 6.58
CA PHE A 6 -7.94 -9.44 6.44
C PHE A 6 -8.53 -10.24 7.61
N GLY A 7 -7.98 -11.44 7.88
CA GLY A 7 -8.38 -12.28 9.01
C GLY A 7 -8.26 -11.59 10.37
N TYR A 8 -7.17 -10.85 10.59
CA TYR A 8 -7.00 -10.02 11.77
C TYR A 8 -8.07 -8.93 11.89
N SER A 9 -8.37 -8.24 10.79
CA SER A 9 -9.31 -7.14 10.80
C SER A 9 -10.74 -7.60 11.10
N ILE A 10 -11.19 -8.69 10.47
CA ILE A 10 -12.54 -9.22 10.71
C ILE A 10 -12.72 -9.78 12.14
N THR A 11 -11.65 -10.27 12.76
CA THR A 11 -11.71 -10.84 14.12
C THR A 11 -11.58 -9.79 15.22
N THR A 12 -10.94 -8.66 14.94
CA THR A 12 -10.66 -7.63 15.95
C THR A 12 -11.43 -6.33 15.74
N SER A 13 -12.09 -6.17 14.59
CA SER A 13 -12.69 -4.91 14.13
C SER A 13 -11.69 -3.74 14.10
N ARG A 14 -10.40 -4.03 13.92
CA ARG A 14 -9.34 -3.03 13.80
C ARG A 14 -8.87 -2.92 12.36
N MET A 15 -8.58 -1.70 11.91
CA MET A 15 -7.99 -1.46 10.60
C MET A 15 -6.54 -1.98 10.57
N PRO A 16 -6.18 -2.89 9.64
CA PRO A 16 -4.84 -3.40 9.55
C PRO A 16 -3.93 -2.40 8.82
N VAL A 17 -2.66 -2.37 9.22
CA VAL A 17 -1.60 -1.63 8.54
C VAL A 17 -0.60 -2.64 8.00
N ILE A 18 -0.32 -2.57 6.70
CA ILE A 18 0.61 -3.47 6.02
C ILE A 18 1.81 -2.67 5.54
N PHE A 19 2.99 -2.99 6.07
CA PHE A 19 4.25 -2.47 5.57
C PHE A 19 4.85 -3.43 4.56
N LEU A 20 5.20 -2.94 3.36
CA LEU A 20 5.84 -3.72 2.30
C LEU A 20 6.71 -2.85 1.40
N GLN A 21 7.57 -3.46 0.59
CA GLN A 21 8.27 -2.75 -0.48
C GLN A 21 7.47 -2.80 -1.78
N ASN A 22 7.64 -1.80 -2.65
CA ASN A 22 7.01 -1.77 -3.96
C ASN A 22 7.37 -2.98 -4.84
N SER A 23 8.55 -3.58 -4.65
CA SER A 23 8.96 -4.83 -5.30
C SER A 23 8.08 -6.03 -4.95
N GLY A 24 7.35 -5.96 -3.83
CA GLY A 24 6.40 -6.97 -3.40
C GLY A 24 4.97 -6.76 -3.93
N LEU A 25 4.69 -5.68 -4.67
CA LEU A 25 3.32 -5.34 -5.10
C LEU A 25 2.69 -6.44 -5.94
N GLY A 26 3.43 -7.04 -6.87
CA GLY A 26 2.92 -8.14 -7.70
C GLY A 26 2.42 -9.34 -6.88
N ASN A 27 3.04 -9.61 -5.73
CA ASN A 27 2.66 -10.74 -4.87
C ASN A 27 1.36 -10.51 -4.10
N ILE A 28 0.92 -9.25 -3.96
CA ILE A 28 -0.27 -8.92 -3.18
C ILE A 28 -1.50 -8.66 -4.05
N LEU A 29 -1.37 -8.61 -5.37
CA LEU A 29 -2.49 -8.26 -6.26
C LEU A 29 -3.68 -9.21 -6.11
N ASP A 30 -3.44 -10.52 -6.16
CA ASP A 30 -4.50 -11.54 -6.04
C ASP A 30 -5.26 -11.46 -4.71
N PRO A 31 -4.60 -11.46 -3.52
CA PRO A 31 -5.32 -11.33 -2.26
C PRO A 31 -5.94 -9.95 -2.05
N VAL A 32 -5.38 -8.87 -2.63
CA VAL A 32 -6.04 -7.55 -2.59
C VAL A 32 -7.33 -7.59 -3.38
N GLN A 33 -7.31 -8.08 -4.62
CA GLN A 33 -8.49 -8.12 -5.48
C GLN A 33 -9.58 -9.06 -4.94
N SER A 34 -9.19 -10.20 -4.37
CA SER A 34 -10.13 -11.22 -3.88
C SER A 34 -10.67 -10.97 -2.47
N LEU A 35 -9.96 -10.21 -1.61
CA LEU A 35 -10.34 -10.02 -0.20
C LEU A 35 -10.61 -8.56 0.19
N VAL A 36 -9.99 -7.59 -0.48
CA VAL A 36 -9.98 -6.18 -0.05
C VAL A 36 -10.75 -5.31 -1.02
N GLY A 37 -10.67 -5.63 -2.32
CA GLY A 37 -11.20 -4.83 -3.42
C GLY A 37 -12.67 -4.45 -3.26
N GLN A 38 -13.01 -3.26 -3.76
CA GLN A 38 -14.35 -2.66 -3.68
C GLN A 38 -15.44 -3.55 -4.29
N ALA A 39 -15.09 -4.36 -5.29
CA ALA A 39 -16.00 -5.27 -5.97
C ALA A 39 -16.34 -6.54 -5.15
N VAL A 40 -15.65 -6.80 -4.03
CA VAL A 40 -15.84 -8.01 -3.23
C VAL A 40 -16.27 -7.65 -1.81
N TYR A 41 -15.33 -7.48 -0.88
CA TYR A 41 -15.65 -7.17 0.52
C TYR A 41 -15.56 -5.68 0.84
N ASN A 42 -14.99 -4.87 -0.07
CA ASN A 42 -14.79 -3.43 0.14
C ASN A 42 -14.22 -3.11 1.54
N HIS A 43 -13.12 -3.79 1.89
CA HIS A 43 -12.61 -3.79 3.26
C HIS A 43 -11.44 -2.81 3.40
N PRO A 44 -11.50 -1.80 4.28
CA PRO A 44 -10.46 -0.80 4.37
C PRO A 44 -9.15 -1.37 4.93
N MET A 45 -8.03 -1.01 4.29
CA MET A 45 -6.67 -1.34 4.75
C MET A 45 -5.70 -0.22 4.43
N LEU A 46 -4.75 0.04 5.33
CA LEU A 46 -3.67 0.99 5.11
C LEU A 46 -2.40 0.27 4.67
N TYR A 47 -1.84 0.69 3.53
CA TYR A 47 -0.58 0.17 3.00
C TYR A 47 0.51 1.24 3.13
N ILE A 48 1.62 0.88 3.76
CA ILE A 48 2.83 1.70 3.79
C ILE A 48 3.84 1.03 2.87
N ILE A 49 4.09 1.64 1.72
CA ILE A 49 4.92 1.06 0.67
C ILE A 49 6.28 1.76 0.65
N GLY A 50 7.32 1.03 1.03
CA GLY A 50 8.70 1.46 0.83
C GLY A 50 9.06 1.46 -0.66
N PHE A 51 9.55 2.59 -1.17
CA PHE A 51 9.90 2.75 -2.57
C PHE A 51 11.32 2.24 -2.87
N ARG A 52 11.45 1.47 -3.96
CA ARG A 52 12.71 1.04 -4.57
C ARG A 52 12.78 1.51 -6.02
N GLY A 53 14.00 1.70 -6.52
CA GLY A 53 14.25 2.23 -7.87
C GLY A 53 14.52 3.73 -7.93
N GLY A 54 15.00 4.32 -6.82
CA GLY A 54 15.59 5.67 -6.82
C GLY A 54 17.01 5.69 -7.41
N THR A 55 17.60 6.89 -7.50
CA THR A 55 18.88 7.14 -8.17
C THR A 55 20.06 6.29 -7.65
N ASP A 56 20.10 6.01 -6.35
CA ASP A 56 21.18 5.26 -5.70
C ASP A 56 20.81 3.78 -5.41
N ASP A 57 19.70 3.28 -5.97
CA ASP A 57 19.29 1.89 -5.78
C ASP A 57 19.92 0.97 -6.86
N ALA A 58 19.98 -0.32 -6.55
CA ALA A 58 20.58 -1.30 -7.44
C ALA A 58 19.80 -1.39 -8.78
N PRO A 59 20.48 -1.57 -9.94
CA PRO A 59 19.85 -1.47 -11.26
C PRO A 59 18.62 -2.36 -11.46
N GLN A 60 18.59 -3.53 -10.83
CA GLN A 60 17.46 -4.46 -10.89
C GLN A 60 16.15 -3.91 -10.29
N HIS A 61 16.21 -2.86 -9.47
CA HIS A 61 15.03 -2.23 -8.86
C HIS A 61 14.48 -1.07 -9.69
N SER A 62 15.21 -0.59 -10.69
CA SER A 62 14.82 0.57 -11.52
C SER A 62 13.48 0.37 -12.22
N GLU A 63 13.27 -0.82 -12.80
CA GLU A 63 12.00 -1.16 -13.47
C GLU A 63 10.84 -1.22 -12.48
N CYS A 64 11.08 -1.75 -11.27
CA CYS A 64 10.06 -1.76 -10.22
C CYS A 64 9.62 -0.34 -9.82
N GLY A 65 10.57 0.58 -9.63
CA GLY A 65 10.28 1.98 -9.34
C GLY A 65 9.43 2.63 -10.44
N LYS A 66 9.81 2.46 -11.70
CA LYS A 66 9.10 3.03 -12.87
C LYS A 66 7.64 2.57 -12.97
N VAL A 67 7.34 1.32 -12.65
CA VAL A 67 5.98 0.75 -12.80
C VAL A 67 5.10 0.94 -11.57
N THR A 68 5.68 1.30 -10.42
CA THR A 68 4.98 1.30 -9.12
C THR A 68 3.69 2.12 -9.15
N LYS A 69 3.77 3.39 -9.55
CA LYS A 69 2.61 4.30 -9.55
C LYS A 69 1.49 3.78 -10.47
N LYS A 70 1.85 3.40 -11.70
CA LYS A 70 0.91 2.83 -12.68
C LYS A 70 0.24 1.56 -12.16
N LEU A 71 0.99 0.69 -11.47
CA LEU A 71 0.43 -0.54 -10.90
C LEU A 71 -0.59 -0.24 -9.80
N LEU A 72 -0.29 0.71 -8.92
CA LEU A 72 -1.21 1.14 -7.86
C LEU A 72 -2.48 1.77 -8.43
N GLU A 73 -2.35 2.62 -9.44
CA GLU A 73 -3.49 3.27 -10.11
C GLU A 73 -4.42 2.24 -10.79
N ILE A 74 -3.85 1.31 -11.56
CA ILE A 74 -4.63 0.25 -12.23
C ILE A 74 -5.28 -0.70 -11.21
N SER A 75 -4.62 -0.90 -10.06
CA SER A 75 -5.15 -1.72 -8.97
C SER A 75 -6.10 -0.97 -8.04
N GLN A 76 -6.48 0.27 -8.40
CA GLN A 76 -7.47 1.10 -7.70
C GLN A 76 -7.12 1.42 -6.24
N PHE A 77 -5.83 1.59 -5.93
CA PHE A 77 -5.41 2.12 -4.63
C PHE A 77 -5.62 3.64 -4.58
N ASP A 78 -6.04 4.13 -3.42
CA ASP A 78 -5.89 5.55 -3.08
C ASP A 78 -4.42 5.83 -2.73
N ILE A 79 -3.77 6.68 -3.54
CA ILE A 79 -2.32 6.91 -3.46
C ILE A 79 -2.04 8.23 -2.76
N TYR A 80 -1.26 8.16 -1.68
CA TYR A 80 -0.69 9.31 -0.98
C TYR A 80 0.83 9.22 -1.06
N GLU A 81 1.44 10.10 -1.85
CA GLU A 81 2.89 10.15 -2.01
C GLU A 81 3.49 11.17 -1.04
N LYS A 82 4.50 10.74 -0.27
CA LYS A 82 5.24 11.60 0.64
C LYS A 82 6.69 11.17 0.71
N ASP A 83 7.57 12.15 0.60
CA ASP A 83 8.99 11.97 0.86
C ASP A 83 9.28 12.23 2.35
N TYR A 84 9.43 11.14 3.09
CA TYR A 84 9.73 11.17 4.52
C TYR A 84 11.19 11.56 4.83
N PHE A 85 12.08 11.59 3.83
CA PHE A 85 13.45 12.05 4.02
C PHE A 85 13.56 13.58 4.01
N THR A 86 12.65 14.26 3.29
CA THR A 86 12.65 15.72 3.17
C THR A 86 11.63 16.41 4.07
N ASN A 87 10.55 15.73 4.48
CA ASN A 87 9.53 16.31 5.36
C ASN A 87 8.94 15.31 6.36
N ALA A 88 9.37 15.41 7.63
CA ALA A 88 9.03 14.46 8.70
C ALA A 88 7.77 14.83 9.52
N LEU A 89 6.97 15.83 9.13
CA LEU A 89 5.78 16.21 9.89
C LEU A 89 4.65 15.16 9.76
N ASP A 90 4.27 14.49 10.85
CA ASP A 90 3.31 13.36 10.84
C ASP A 90 1.82 13.75 10.63
N THR A 91 1.52 15.01 10.33
CA THR A 91 0.13 15.50 10.16
C THR A 91 -0.64 14.78 9.05
N ASP A 92 0.07 14.18 8.09
CA ASP A 92 -0.55 13.54 6.93
C ASP A 92 -1.20 12.20 7.25
N ILE A 93 -0.67 11.43 8.21
CA ILE A 93 -1.17 10.07 8.49
C ILE A 93 -2.59 10.14 9.07
N ARG A 94 -2.84 11.07 10.01
CA ARG A 94 -4.19 11.26 10.58
C ARG A 94 -5.19 11.64 9.50
N ARG A 95 -4.83 12.58 8.62
CA ARG A 95 -5.67 12.96 7.48
C ARG A 95 -5.96 11.80 6.55
N ILE A 96 -4.99 10.92 6.30
CA ILE A 96 -5.20 9.72 5.48
C ILE A 96 -6.18 8.77 6.18
N ILE A 97 -5.98 8.50 7.46
CA ILE A 97 -6.86 7.63 8.26
C ILE A 97 -8.30 8.17 8.26
N ASP A 98 -8.49 9.48 8.42
CA ASP A 98 -9.82 10.11 8.41
C ASP A 98 -10.52 10.00 7.04
N ASN A 99 -9.78 9.77 5.96
CA ASN A 99 -10.33 9.56 4.62
C ASN A 99 -10.62 8.09 4.29
N ILE A 100 -10.14 7.15 5.10
CA ILE A 100 -10.43 5.72 4.92
C ILE A 100 -11.84 5.46 5.49
N LYS A 101 -12.77 5.08 4.61
CA LYS A 101 -14.16 4.75 4.96
C LYS A 101 -14.34 3.27 5.24
#